data_AF-G3GVJ9-F1
#
_entry.id   AF-G3GVJ9-F1
#
_cell.length_a   1.000
_cell.length_b   1.000
_cell.length_c   1.000
_cell.angle_alpha   90.00
_cell.angle_beta   90.00
_cell.angle_gamma   90.00
#
_symmetry.space_group_name_H-M   'P 1'
#
loop_
_entity.id
_entity.type
_entity.pdbx_description
1 polymer ?
#
loop_
_entity_poly.entity_id
_entity_poly.type
_entity_poly.pdbx_seq_one_letter_code
_entity_poly.pdbx_strand_id
1 'polypeptide(L)'
;MCKKLTEKLNRFFSDKQRFIDEINSVTAEKLIYNCAVEMVQSAALDEMFQQTEDIVYRYHKAALLLEGLTKILQDPTDVENVHKCKLLVQWCTVVLHHLQCHFLHLGSKLLH
;
A
#
# COMPACT_ATOMS: atom_id res chain seq x y z
N MET A 1 -2.11 13.57 48.57
CA MET A 1 -2.57 14.06 47.25
C MET A 1 -1.48 14.16 46.19
N CYS A 2 -0.21 14.47 46.53
CA CYS A 2 0.87 14.56 45.53
C CYS A 2 1.16 13.26 44.75
N LYS A 3 1.15 12.07 45.38
CA LYS A 3 1.45 10.80 44.67
C LYS A 3 0.58 10.56 43.42
N LYS A 4 -0.74 10.80 43.53
CA LYS A 4 -1.68 10.60 42.42
C LYS A 4 -1.46 11.60 41.27
N LEU A 5 -1.00 12.81 41.57
CA LEU A 5 -0.61 13.81 40.56
C LEU A 5 0.71 13.42 39.90
N THR A 6 1.69 12.98 40.68
CA THR A 6 2.98 12.47 40.18
C THR A 6 2.79 11.26 39.25
N GLU A 7 1.92 10.32 39.61
CA GLU A 7 1.59 9.16 38.77
C GLU A 7 0.96 9.55 37.44
N LYS A 8 -0.01 10.48 37.46
CA LYS A 8 -0.62 11.01 36.22
C LYS A 8 0.40 11.72 35.34
N LEU A 9 1.29 12.50 35.95
CA LEU A 9 2.34 13.23 35.23
C LEU A 9 3.36 12.27 34.61
N ASN A 10 3.80 11.24 35.34
CA ASN A 10 4.69 10.21 34.82
C ASN A 10 4.05 9.47 33.65
N ARG A 11 2.78 9.09 33.78
CA ARG A 11 2.03 8.47 32.68
C ARG A 11 2.00 9.37 31.45
N PHE A 12 1.73 10.66 31.62
CA PHE A 12 1.73 11.61 30.52
C PHE A 12 3.11 11.70 29.82
N PHE A 13 4.22 11.71 30.57
CA PHE A 13 5.55 11.70 29.97
C PHE A 13 5.85 10.39 29.24
N SER A 14 5.44 9.25 29.79
CA SER A 14 5.58 7.96 29.12
C SER A 14 4.78 7.91 27.81
N ASP A 15 3.53 8.38 27.83
CA ASP A 15 2.67 8.42 26.65
C ASP A 15 3.25 9.37 25.58
N LYS A 16 3.76 10.53 26.00
CA LYS A 16 4.44 11.49 25.12
C LYS A 16 5.70 10.88 24.49
N GLN A 17 6.53 10.20 25.28
CA GLN A 17 7.74 9.57 24.79
C GLN A 17 7.42 8.49 23.77
N ARG A 18 6.43 7.63 24.07
CA ARG A 18 5.96 6.60 23.15
C ARG A 18 5.51 7.16 21.81
N PHE A 19 4.78 8.27 21.82
CA PHE A 19 4.35 8.95 20.60
C PHE A 19 5.52 9.50 19.78
N ILE A 20 6.50 10.11 20.44
CA ILE A 20 7.73 10.59 19.78
C ILE A 20 8.50 9.41 19.17
N ASP A 21 8.64 8.30 19.90
CA ASP A 21 9.34 7.11 19.42
C ASP A 21 8.63 6.50 18.21
N GLU A 22 7.30 6.48 18.21
CA GLU A 22 6.49 6.03 17.08
C GLU A 22 6.72 6.90 15.84
N ILE A 23 6.69 8.23 15.99
CA ILE A 23 6.98 9.16 14.89
C ILE A 23 8.41 8.98 14.38
N ASN A 24 9.39 8.88 15.29
CA ASN A 24 10.80 8.72 14.91
C ASN A 24 11.08 7.37 14.24
N SER A 25 10.22 6.37 14.44
CA SER A 25 10.30 5.08 13.74
C SER A 25 9.74 5.13 12.31
N VAL A 26 9.11 6.24 11.90
CA VAL A 26 8.63 6.43 10.54
C VAL A 26 9.80 6.80 9.64
N THR A 27 10.09 5.92 8.69
CA THR A 27 11.11 6.15 7.66
C THR A 27 10.45 6.38 6.31
N ALA A 28 11.17 7.00 5.37
CA ALA A 28 10.67 7.24 4.02
C ALA A 28 10.32 5.93 3.30
N GLU A 29 11.12 4.89 3.51
CA GLU A 29 10.93 3.53 2.97
C GLU A 29 9.59 2.94 3.41
N LYS A 30 9.28 3.04 4.71
CA LYS A 30 8.03 2.55 5.29
C LYS A 30 6.82 3.29 4.74
N LEU A 31 6.92 4.62 4.56
CA LEU A 31 5.87 5.42 3.95
C LEU A 31 5.64 5.08 2.48
N ILE A 32 6.71 4.92 1.70
CA ILE A 32 6.64 4.52 0.29
C ILE A 32 5.99 3.15 0.15
N TYR A 33 6.40 2.18 0.98
CA TYR A 33 5.82 0.85 1.00
C TYR A 33 4.32 0.88 1.32
N ASN A 34 3.93 1.53 2.41
CA ASN A 34 2.53 1.62 2.82
C ASN A 34 1.67 2.31 1.76
N CYS A 35 2.16 3.40 1.16
CA CYS A 35 1.46 4.09 0.08
C CYS A 35 1.25 3.18 -1.14
N ALA A 36 2.26 2.39 -1.53
CA ALA A 36 2.13 1.43 -2.62
C ALA A 36 1.10 0.33 -2.28
N VAL A 37 1.12 -0.21 -1.06
CA VAL A 37 0.16 -1.24 -0.60
C VAL A 37 -1.27 -0.70 -0.60
N GLU A 38 -1.51 0.48 -0.02
CA GLU A 38 -2.84 1.12 0.00
C GLU A 38 -3.35 1.42 -1.41
N MET A 39 -2.47 1.83 -2.32
CA MET A 39 -2.82 2.07 -3.72
C MET A 39 -3.25 0.79 -4.44
N VAL A 40 -2.57 -0.33 -4.19
CA VAL A 40 -2.91 -1.65 -4.75
C VAL A 40 -4.21 -2.18 -4.18
N GLN A 41 -4.42 -2.02 -2.88
CA GLN A 41 -5.65 -2.45 -2.20
C GLN A 41 -6.87 -1.65 -2.65
N SER A 42 -6.76 -0.33 -2.73
CA SER A 42 -7.85 0.52 -3.24
C SER A 42 -8.16 0.24 -4.71
N ALA A 43 -7.13 0.04 -5.55
CA ALA A 43 -7.33 -0.34 -6.95
C ALA A 43 -8.03 -1.69 -7.11
N ALA A 44 -7.70 -2.66 -6.25
CA ALA A 44 -8.34 -3.97 -6.26
C ALA A 44 -9.81 -3.91 -5.81
N LEU A 45 -10.13 -3.07 -4.81
CA LEU A 45 -11.51 -2.83 -4.41
C LEU A 45 -12.31 -2.20 -5.56
N ASP A 46 -11.77 -1.16 -6.19
CA ASP A 46 -12.44 -0.49 -7.31
C ASP A 46 -12.65 -1.45 -8.49
N GLU A 47 -11.71 -2.38 -8.73
CA GLU A 47 -11.87 -3.47 -9.70
C GLU A 47 -13.05 -4.38 -9.35
N MET A 48 -13.16 -4.82 -8.09
CA MET A 48 -14.29 -5.63 -7.62
C MET A 48 -15.65 -4.92 -7.79
N PHE A 49 -15.68 -3.59 -7.68
CA PHE A 49 -16.87 -2.77 -7.87
C PHE A 49 -17.05 -2.24 -9.31
N GLN A 50 -16.25 -2.72 -10.27
CA GLN A 50 -16.31 -2.34 -11.70
C GLN A 50 -16.05 -0.85 -11.98
N GLN A 51 -15.36 -0.16 -11.06
CA GLN A 51 -14.97 1.24 -11.19
C GLN A 51 -13.59 1.34 -11.83
N THR A 52 -13.54 1.27 -13.16
CA THR A 52 -12.27 1.08 -13.89
C THR A 52 -11.43 2.35 -14.09
N GLU A 53 -11.89 3.51 -13.61
CA GLU A 53 -11.14 4.76 -13.71
C GLU A 53 -9.81 4.68 -12.96
N ASP A 54 -8.73 5.05 -13.66
CA ASP A 54 -7.36 5.13 -13.16
C ASP A 54 -6.78 3.86 -12.50
N ILE A 55 -7.46 2.71 -12.57
CA ILE A 55 -6.96 1.46 -11.98
C ILE A 55 -5.58 1.11 -12.57
N VAL A 56 -5.45 1.17 -13.90
CA VAL A 56 -4.17 0.88 -14.61
C VAL A 56 -3.06 1.82 -14.15
N TYR A 57 -3.38 3.11 -14.00
CA TYR A 57 -2.42 4.11 -13.53
C TYR A 57 -1.98 3.84 -12.08
N ARG A 58 -2.90 3.45 -11.20
CA ARG A 58 -2.60 3.13 -9.80
C ARG A 58 -1.72 1.89 -9.67
N TYR A 59 -2.01 0.82 -10.40
CA TYR A 59 -1.11 -0.35 -10.41
C TYR A 59 0.27 -0.03 -10.98
N HIS A 60 0.33 0.75 -12.07
CA HIS A 60 1.61 1.18 -12.64
C HIS A 60 2.43 2.04 -11.66
N LYS A 61 1.78 3.01 -11.00
CA LYS A 61 2.44 3.87 -10.02
C LYS A 61 2.91 3.09 -8.79
N ALA A 62 2.12 2.14 -8.29
CA ALA A 62 2.54 1.25 -7.20
C ALA A 62 3.76 0.40 -7.60
N ALA A 63 3.78 -0.14 -8.83
CA ALA A 63 4.93 -0.88 -9.35
C ALA A 63 6.21 -0.04 -9.39
N LEU A 64 6.12 1.24 -9.83
CA LEU A 64 7.25 2.16 -9.85
C LEU A 64 7.77 2.50 -8.44
N LEU A 65 6.86 2.71 -7.48
CA LEU A 65 7.22 2.98 -6.09
C LEU A 65 7.97 1.79 -5.47
N LEU A 66 7.46 0.57 -5.68
CA LEU A 66 8.09 -0.65 -5.18
C LEU A 66 9.44 -0.93 -5.88
N GLU A 67 9.57 -0.65 -7.19
CA GLU A 67 10.84 -0.72 -7.91
C GLU A 67 11.87 0.27 -7.37
N GLY A 68 11.47 1.52 -7.13
CA GLY A 68 12.34 2.52 -6.49
C GLY A 68 12.78 2.08 -5.09
N LEU A 69 11.85 1.54 -4.31
CA LEU A 69 12.10 1.08 -2.95
C LEU A 69 13.12 -0.06 -2.89
N THR A 70 13.07 -1.03 -3.82
CA THR A 70 14.07 -2.11 -3.89
C THR A 70 15.51 -1.64 -4.08
N LYS A 71 15.73 -0.41 -4.58
CA LYS A 71 17.07 0.17 -4.80
C LYS A 71 17.63 0.87 -3.56
N ILE A 72 16.76 1.17 -2.59
CA ILE A 72 17.11 1.94 -1.37
C ILE A 72 17.21 1.01 -0.15
N LEU A 73 16.43 -0.08 -0.15
CA LEU A 73 16.44 -1.07 0.92
C LEU A 73 17.79 -1.79 1.01
N GLN A 74 18.28 -1.95 2.24
CA GLN A 74 19.52 -2.67 2.55
C GLN A 74 19.25 -4.02 3.23
N ASP A 75 18.12 -4.15 3.95
CA ASP A 75 17.75 -5.38 4.62
C ASP A 75 17.15 -6.39 3.63
N PRO A 76 17.66 -7.63 3.58
CA PRO A 76 17.19 -8.64 2.63
C PRO A 76 15.74 -9.08 2.88
N THR A 77 15.26 -9.02 4.12
CA THR A 77 13.86 -9.36 4.49
C THR A 77 12.91 -8.32 3.91
N ASP A 78 13.26 -7.04 4.02
CA ASP A 78 12.48 -5.95 3.45
C ASP A 78 12.44 -6.02 1.92
N VAL A 79 13.58 -6.34 1.29
CA VAL A 79 13.65 -6.56 -0.17
C VAL A 79 12.73 -7.71 -0.60
N GLU A 80 12.69 -8.81 0.16
CA GLU A 80 11.79 -9.94 -0.12
C GLU A 80 10.32 -9.55 0.01
N ASN A 81 9.96 -8.79 1.04
CA ASN A 81 8.60 -8.30 1.25
C ASN A 81 8.13 -7.39 0.10
N VAL A 82 9.00 -6.48 -0.36
CA VAL A 82 8.73 -5.66 -1.55
C VAL A 82 8.57 -6.53 -2.80
N HIS A 83 9.38 -7.57 -2.97
CA HIS A 83 9.25 -8.50 -4.09
C HIS A 83 7.90 -9.22 -4.10
N LYS A 84 7.44 -9.71 -2.95
CA LYS A 84 6.11 -10.33 -2.82
C LYS A 84 5.00 -9.35 -3.21
N CYS A 85 5.10 -8.10 -2.76
CA CYS A 85 4.15 -7.06 -3.12
C CYS A 85 4.16 -6.76 -4.63
N LYS A 86 5.34 -6.64 -5.26
CA LYS A 86 5.47 -6.43 -6.71
C LYS A 86 4.83 -7.55 -7.52
N LEU A 87 5.00 -8.79 -7.09
CA LEU A 87 4.33 -9.91 -7.73
C LEU A 87 2.82 -9.69 -7.68
N LEU A 88 2.23 -9.41 -6.51
CA LEU A 88 0.78 -9.15 -6.38
C LEU A 88 0.29 -8.06 -7.35
N VAL A 89 1.04 -6.97 -7.52
CA VAL A 89 0.71 -5.91 -8.49
C VAL A 89 0.70 -6.45 -9.93
N GLN A 90 1.66 -7.29 -10.30
CA GLN A 90 1.70 -7.93 -11.61
C GLN A 90 0.49 -8.87 -11.81
N TRP A 91 0.13 -9.67 -10.80
CA TRP A 91 -1.05 -10.53 -10.86
C TRP A 91 -2.33 -9.70 -11.11
N CYS A 92 -2.54 -8.61 -10.37
CA CYS A 92 -3.70 -7.73 -10.56
C CYS A 92 -3.72 -7.08 -11.96
N THR A 93 -2.55 -6.66 -12.48
CA THR A 93 -2.46 -6.08 -13.83
C THR A 93 -2.83 -7.09 -14.92
N VAL A 94 -2.44 -8.38 -14.75
CA VAL A 94 -2.81 -9.46 -15.68
C VAL A 94 -4.30 -9.79 -15.61
N VAL A 95 -4.88 -9.78 -14.40
CA VAL A 95 -6.32 -9.99 -14.18
C VAL A 95 -7.15 -8.89 -14.83
N LEU A 96 -6.75 -7.63 -14.70
CA LEU A 96 -7.34 -6.51 -15.44
C LEU A 96 -7.32 -6.69 -16.95
N HIS A 97 -6.16 -7.06 -17.49
CA HIS A 97 -6.03 -7.28 -18.94
C HIS A 97 -6.99 -8.40 -19.39
N HIS A 98 -7.14 -9.45 -18.60
CA HIS A 98 -8.06 -10.55 -18.89
C HIS A 98 -9.54 -10.14 -18.76
N LEU A 99 -9.91 -9.37 -17.73
CA LEU A 99 -11.26 -8.82 -17.54
C LEU A 99 -11.62 -7.82 -18.65
N GLN A 100 -10.72 -6.89 -19.00
CA GLN A 100 -10.93 -5.98 -20.13
C GLN A 100 -11.09 -6.73 -21.46
N CYS A 101 -10.28 -7.75 -21.73
CA CYS A 101 -10.45 -8.59 -22.93
C CYS A 101 -11.82 -9.28 -22.96
N HIS A 102 -12.28 -9.80 -21.81
CA HIS A 102 -13.59 -10.45 -21.71
C HIS A 102 -14.74 -9.46 -21.92
N PHE A 103 -14.66 -8.25 -21.34
CA PHE A 103 -15.66 -7.20 -21.53
C PHE A 103 -15.67 -6.66 -22.97
N LEU A 104 -14.52 -6.45 -23.61
CA LEU A 104 -14.45 -6.04 -25.02
C LEU A 104 -15.10 -7.10 -25.92
N HIS A 105 -14.85 -8.39 -25.62
CA HIS A 105 -15.38 -9.50 -26.39
C HIS A 105 -16.90 -9.69 -26.18
N LEU A 106 -17.43 -9.53 -24.95
CA LEU A 106 -18.87 -9.52 -24.72
C LEU A 106 -19.56 -8.28 -25.31
N GLY A 107 -18.95 -7.10 -25.20
CA GLY A 107 -19.48 -5.86 -25.80
C GLY A 107 -19.60 -5.96 -27.32
N SER A 108 -18.63 -6.60 -27.99
CA SER A 108 -18.68 -6.87 -29.43
C SER A 108 -19.75 -7.89 -29.85
N LYS A 109 -20.17 -8.78 -28.93
CA LYS A 109 -21.24 -9.77 -29.18
C LYS A 109 -22.65 -9.27 -28.89
N LEU A 110 -22.81 -8.20 -28.11
CA LEU A 110 -24.11 -7.57 -27.86
C LEU A 110 -24.49 -6.51 -28.90
N LEU A 111 -23.54 -6.06 -29.72
CA LEU A 111 -23.75 -5.08 -30.80
C LEU A 111 -24.05 -5.71 -32.18
N HIS A 112 -24.23 -7.03 -32.24
CA HIS A 112 -24.54 -7.81 -33.44
C HIS A 112 -25.70 -8.77 -33.18
#